data_AF-A0A7C5CAA0-F1
#
_entry.id   AF-A0A7C5CAA0-F1
#
_cell.length_a   1.000
_cell.length_b   1.000
_cell.length_c   1.000
_cell.angle_alpha   90.00
_cell.angle_beta   90.00
_cell.angle_gamma   90.00
#
_symmetry.space_group_name_H-M   'P 1'
#
loop_
_entity.id
_entity.type
_entity.pdbx_description
1 polymer ?
#
loop_
_entity_poly.entity_id
_entity_poly.type
_entity_poly.pdbx_seq_one_letter_code
_entity_poly.pdbx_strand_id
1 'polypeptide(L)' 'MNHGSSHPAPLRARFWELALDRLTRDEWEALCDGCGKCCLNKLEDEETGEIVFTRVACRLLDDETCRCAQYDIRLHI' A
#
# COMPACT_ATOMS: atom_id res chain seq x y z
N MET A 1 12.57 24.44 4.20
CA MET A 1 12.74 23.11 4.86
C MET A 1 13.15 22.15 3.76
N ASN A 2 14.37 21.61 3.86
CA ASN A 2 15.02 20.82 2.82
C ASN A 2 14.34 19.45 2.69
N HIS A 3 13.52 19.25 1.65
CA HIS A 3 13.17 17.92 1.20
C HIS A 3 14.39 17.34 0.48
N GLY A 4 15.17 16.55 1.21
CA GLY A 4 16.28 15.78 0.65
C GLY A 4 15.74 14.82 -0.41
N SER A 5 16.02 15.15 -1.67
CA SER A 5 15.64 14.37 -2.84
C SER A 5 16.42 13.05 -2.88
N SER A 6 15.94 12.01 -2.20
CA SER A 6 16.35 10.63 -2.53
C SER A 6 15.61 10.22 -3.79
N HIS A 7 16.22 10.43 -4.96
CA HIS A 7 15.71 9.80 -6.18
C HIS A 7 15.87 8.28 -6.02
N PRO A 8 14.77 7.50 -6.05
CA PRO A 8 14.90 6.05 -6.05
C PRO A 8 15.70 5.63 -7.28
N ALA A 9 16.49 4.57 -7.15
CA ALA A 9 17.11 3.94 -8.30
C ALA A 9 16.01 3.58 -9.33
N PRO A 10 16.29 3.65 -10.64
CA PRO A 10 15.28 3.34 -11.64
C PRO A 10 14.70 1.93 -11.42
N LEU A 11 13.37 1.85 -11.35
CA LEU A 11 12.65 0.59 -11.16
C LEU A 11 12.95 -0.37 -12.33
N ARG A 12 13.10 -1.67 -12.04
CA ARG A 12 13.29 -2.67 -13.10
C ARG A 12 12.03 -2.71 -13.99
N ALA A 13 12.20 -2.92 -15.29
CA ALA A 13 11.06 -3.09 -16.19
C ALA A 13 10.20 -4.29 -15.76
N ARG A 14 8.86 -4.11 -15.72
CA ARG A 14 7.88 -5.14 -15.32
C ARG A 14 8.17 -5.79 -13.96
N PHE A 15 8.71 -5.02 -13.00
CA PHE A 15 9.00 -5.53 -11.66
C PHE A 15 7.77 -6.17 -10.98
N TRP A 16 6.55 -5.70 -11.28
CA TRP A 16 5.29 -6.22 -10.75
C TRP A 16 4.98 -7.68 -11.12
N GLU A 17 5.74 -8.29 -12.04
CA GLU A 17 5.60 -9.71 -12.42
C GLU A 17 6.56 -10.62 -11.66
N LEU A 18 7.48 -10.04 -10.89
CA LEU A 18 8.38 -10.79 -10.02
C LEU A 18 7.64 -11.24 -8.76
N ALA A 19 8.12 -12.32 -8.16
CA ALA A 19 7.64 -12.73 -6.84
C ALA A 19 7.87 -11.61 -5.80
N LEU A 20 6.92 -11.44 -4.87
CA LEU A 20 6.93 -10.33 -3.91
C LEU A 20 8.20 -10.27 -3.06
N ASP A 21 8.78 -11.43 -2.75
CA ASP A 21 10.03 -11.58 -1.99
C ASP A 21 11.29 -11.20 -2.79
N ARG A 22 11.16 -11.00 -4.10
CA ARG A 22 12.24 -10.55 -5.00
C ARG A 22 12.19 -9.06 -5.33
N LEU A 23 11.18 -8.35 -4.83
CA LEU A 23 11.06 -6.90 -5.02
C LEU A 23 12.02 -6.17 -4.08
N THR A 24 12.64 -5.10 -4.59
CA THR A 24 13.30 -4.14 -3.70
C THR A 24 12.25 -3.39 -2.89
N ARG A 25 12.67 -2.68 -1.83
CA ARG A 25 11.75 -1.81 -1.09
C ARG A 25 11.06 -0.82 -2.02
N ASP A 26 11.81 -0.11 -2.86
CA ASP A 26 11.24 0.91 -3.76
C ASP A 26 10.24 0.31 -4.75
N GLU A 27 10.50 -0.89 -5.28
CA GLU A 27 9.57 -1.60 -6.15
C GLU A 27 8.31 -2.05 -5.38
N TRP A 28 8.46 -2.50 -4.14
CA TRP A 28 7.33 -2.86 -3.30
C TRP A 28 6.45 -1.64 -2.99
N GLU A 29 7.06 -0.51 -2.62
CA GLU A 29 6.33 0.75 -2.40
C GLU A 29 5.65 1.23 -3.69
N ALA A 30 6.27 1.01 -4.86
CA ALA A 30 5.72 1.38 -6.16
C ALA A 30 4.49 0.55 -6.59
N LEU A 31 4.18 -0.56 -5.91
CA LEU A 31 2.90 -1.27 -6.09
C LEU A 31 1.71 -0.49 -5.50
N CYS A 32 1.97 0.51 -4.65
CA CYS A 32 0.93 1.32 -4.02
C CYS A 32 0.57 2.53 -4.87
N ASP A 33 -0.62 2.51 -5.49
CA ASP A 33 -1.15 3.64 -6.26
C ASP A 33 -1.73 4.77 -5.40
N GLY A 34 -1.65 4.69 -4.06
CA GLY A 34 -2.30 5.65 -3.17
C GLY A 34 -3.84 5.62 -3.28
N CYS A 35 -4.42 4.48 -3.66
CA CYS A 35 -5.85 4.33 -3.98
C CYS A 35 -6.78 4.15 -2.76
N GLY A 36 -6.27 4.22 -1.52
CA GLY A 36 -7.06 4.06 -0.29
C GLY A 36 -7.59 2.65 -0.01
N LYS A 37 -7.41 1.67 -0.91
CA LYS A 37 -7.88 0.27 -0.72
C LYS A 37 -7.31 -0.40 0.53
N CYS A 38 -6.13 0.01 0.99
CA CYS A 38 -5.55 -0.46 2.23
C CYS A 38 -6.33 -0.01 3.48
N CYS A 39 -7.07 1.10 3.39
CA CYS A 39 -7.85 1.67 4.49
C CYS A 39 -9.30 1.17 4.52
N LEU A 40 -9.78 0.44 3.51
CA LEU A 40 -11.13 -0.12 3.55
C LEU A 40 -11.16 -1.33 4.47
N ASN A 41 -12.21 -1.44 5.28
CA ASN A 41 -12.44 -2.64 6.06
C ASN A 41 -12.66 -3.81 5.09
N LYS A 42 -11.90 -4.88 5.32
CA LYS A 42 -11.94 -6.12 4.56
C LYS A 42 -12.63 -7.17 5.42
N LEU A 43 -13.57 -7.89 4.83
CA LEU A 43 -14.17 -9.06 5.47
C LEU A 43 -13.59 -10.28 4.77
N GLU A 44 -13.16 -11.25 5.57
CA GLU A 44 -12.72 -12.55 5.10
C GLU A 44 -13.82 -13.56 5.41
N ASP A 45 -14.20 -14.32 4.40
CA ASP A 45 -15.09 -15.47 4.60
C ASP A 45 -14.33 -16.62 5.25
N GLU A 46 -14.83 -17.15 6.36
CA GLU A 46 -14.09 -18.13 7.18
C GLU A 46 -13.96 -19.51 6.54
N GLU A 47 -14.86 -19.86 5.61
CA GLU A 47 -14.86 -21.17 4.96
C GLU A 47 -14.03 -21.16 3.68
N THR A 48 -14.08 -20.06 2.92
CA THR A 48 -13.48 -19.96 1.58
C THR A 48 -12.20 -19.11 1.54
N GLY A 49 -11.98 -18.24 2.53
CA GLY A 49 -10.91 -17.25 2.52
C GLY A 49 -11.12 -16.11 1.51
N GLU A 50 -12.33 -15.97 0.95
CA GLU A 50 -12.63 -14.86 0.04
C GLU A 50 -12.54 -13.52 0.78
N ILE A 51 -11.82 -12.56 0.19
CA ILE A 51 -11.70 -11.20 0.72
C ILE A 51 -12.62 -10.26 -0.04
N VAL A 52 -13.62 -9.73 0.66
CA VAL A 52 -14.51 -8.68 0.12
C VAL A 52 -14.16 -7.32 0.72
N PHE A 53 -14.04 -6.32 -0.16
CA PHE A 53 -13.83 -4.93 0.24
C PHE A 53 -15.17 -4.26 0.54
N THR A 54 -15.26 -3.62 1.70
CA THR A 54 -16.42 -2.78 2.04
C THR A 54 -16.24 -1.36 1.51
N ARG A 55 -17.30 -0.55 1.62
CA ARG A 55 -17.24 0.90 1.38
C ARG A 55 -17.03 1.70 2.67
N VAL A 56 -16.59 1.05 3.74
CA VAL A 56 -16.34 1.66 5.05
C VAL A 56 -14.83 1.76 5.25
N ALA A 57 -14.33 2.99 5.32
CA ALA A 57 -12.92 3.26 5.61
C ALA A 57 -12.62 3.17 7.10
N CYS A 58 -11.38 2.84 7.45
CA CYS A 58 -10.87 2.96 8.81
C CYS A 58 -10.55 4.42 9.14
N ARG A 59 -10.37 4.70 10.43
CA ARG A 59 -10.07 6.06 10.96
C ARG A 59 -8.76 6.69 10.47
N LEU A 60 -7.93 5.93 9.73
CA LEU A 60 -6.62 6.37 9.25
C LEU A 60 -6.67 6.86 7.79
N LEU A 61 -7.81 6.71 7.10
CA LEU A 61 -7.99 7.31 5.79
C LEU A 61 -8.15 8.82 5.96
N ASP A 62 -7.32 9.57 5.26
CA ASP A 62 -7.52 11.00 5.00
C ASP A 62 -8.49 11.14 3.82
N ASP A 63 -9.63 11.79 4.05
CA ASP A 63 -10.71 11.96 3.09
C ASP A 63 -10.47 13.07 2.06
N GLU A 64 -9.49 13.95 2.31
CA GLU A 64 -9.06 14.97 1.35
C GLU A 64 -8.05 14.40 0.36
N THR A 65 -7.08 13.61 0.85
CA THR A 65 -5.96 13.11 0.02
C THR A 65 -6.17 11.69 -0.49
N CYS A 66 -7.15 10.96 0.04
CA CYS A 66 -7.37 9.52 -0.17
C CYS A 66 -6.16 8.65 0.22
N ARG A 67 -5.30 9.13 1.13
CA ARG A 67 -4.10 8.42 1.59
C ARG A 67 -4.24 7.96 3.04
N CYS A 68 -3.50 6.92 3.41
CA CYS A 68 -3.42 6.50 4.80
C CYS A 68 -2.49 7.44 5.58
N ALA A 69 -3.00 8.07 6.64
CA ALA A 69 -2.23 8.95 7.52
C ALA A 69 -1.07 8.26 8.26
N GLN A 70 -1.03 6.93 8.26
CA GLN A 70 0.01 6.13 8.92
C GLN A 70 0.63 5.07 7.99
N TYR A 71 0.68 5.34 6.68
CA TYR A 71 1.24 4.38 5.71
C TYR A 71 2.71 4.01 5.99
N ASP A 72 3.52 4.96 6.43
CA ASP A 72 4.97 4.77 6.64
C ASP A 72 5.28 3.82 7.81
N ILE A 73 4.38 3.72 8.78
CA ILE A 73 4.56 2.88 9.98
C ILE A 73 3.79 1.56 9.90
N ARG A 74 3.23 1.21 8.73
CA ARG A 74 2.39 0.01 8.52
C ARG A 74 3.08 -1.34 8.84
N LEU A 75 4.40 -1.35 8.99
CA LEU A 75 5.20 -2.54 9.31
C LEU A 75 5.56 -2.63 10.80
N HIS A 76 5.12 -1.68 11.63
CA HIS A 76 5.35 -1.73 13.07
C HIS A 76 4.29 -2.66 13.70
N ILE A 77 4.73 -3.85 14.10
CA ILE A 77 3.95 -4.86 14.84
C ILE A 77 4.55 -4.97 16.24
#